data_AF-A0A1E1M5E1-F1
#
_entry.id   AF-A0A1E1M5E1-F1
#
_cell.length_a   1.000
_cell.length_b   1.000
_cell.length_c   1.000
_cell.angle_alpha   90.00
_cell.angle_beta   90.00
_cell.angle_gamma   90.00
#
_symmetry.space_group_name_H-M   'P 1'
#
loop_
_entity.id
_entity.type
_entity.pdbx_description
1 polymer ?
#
loop_
_entity_poly.entity_id
_entity_poly.type
_entity_poly.pdbx_seq_one_letter_code
_entity_poly.pdbx_strand_id
1 'polypeptide(L)'
;MSTSANVEFRTPEPIFYHEEREDGIYHSEILPMTLAERRRRSQIVPTILKNRRHLTSAELLAADYVQMSDKPHYMEIKVSRRNVTIPYARYFSPTRMQGIGVVEELAEIQRICFSQDFQPKLASISKAHCSGHEKLRGTTYDLGVTVQPGHGNNGVQLGGLAKANDEEIKRVSTLVSQVASRMIKSAFSTPSMDVLERRWVVDAALTIGSEENHQVSSIQVNFSMLDQELVDAIKEVGKVHNDGKDDRARFTALLFLPYFPKDHFPGRFLITTSRLTCTAAPFSGLVFSGTHAHFATAMGKYEADIGLGSPFRYTPPAGFIYPPLPTGTRYGRVAIVAYPKRFLMRLSPSAMRPAHLETDAALAHHGTWRNMQEFRLRVYVKRHHKFLHATHTSARTLINDFSWLNEGGEREFPDLQLAVDALEWAGEEDWEWEELNAAVEKIGCGSKFPNVKGQTKKASTKCGEEEWIEVDAPAMDESDGIPGASI
;
A
#
# COMPACT_ATOMS: atom_id res chain seq x y z
N MET A 1 -41.72 30.53 -10.69
CA MET A 1 -41.22 30.20 -9.33
C MET A 1 -40.82 28.73 -9.37
N SER A 2 -39.53 28.46 -9.49
CA SER A 2 -38.97 27.11 -9.56
C SER A 2 -38.84 26.60 -8.12
N THR A 3 -39.55 25.52 -7.79
CA THR A 3 -39.40 24.81 -6.52
C THR A 3 -37.98 24.24 -6.47
N SER A 4 -37.14 24.80 -5.59
CA SER A 4 -35.88 24.18 -5.19
C SER A 4 -36.19 22.75 -4.74
N ALA A 5 -35.64 21.77 -5.44
CA ALA A 5 -35.64 20.41 -4.94
C ALA A 5 -34.94 20.45 -3.57
N ASN A 6 -35.66 20.12 -2.50
CA ASN A 6 -35.06 19.88 -1.20
C ASN A 6 -34.04 18.75 -1.39
N VAL A 7 -32.76 19.11 -1.45
CA VAL A 7 -31.67 18.14 -1.33
C VAL A 7 -31.74 17.68 0.12
N GLU A 8 -32.34 16.52 0.34
CA GLU A 8 -32.41 15.91 1.66
C GLU A 8 -30.97 15.55 2.06
N PHE A 9 -30.39 16.34 2.97
CA PHE A 9 -29.05 16.07 3.52
C PHE A 9 -29.07 14.70 4.19
N ARG A 10 -28.16 13.83 3.77
CA ARG A 10 -28.09 12.46 4.28
C ARG A 10 -26.80 12.32 5.05
N THR A 11 -26.88 12.22 6.37
CA THR A 11 -25.71 11.88 7.19
C THR A 11 -25.22 10.49 6.79
N PRO A 12 -23.90 10.27 6.60
CA PRO A 12 -23.36 8.96 6.31
C PRO A 12 -23.73 7.98 7.43
N GLU A 13 -24.22 6.79 7.07
CA GLU A 13 -24.44 5.74 8.06
C GLU A 13 -23.07 5.18 8.51
N PRO A 14 -22.79 5.09 9.82
CA PRO A 14 -21.49 4.66 10.31
C PRO A 14 -21.21 3.20 9.97
N ILE A 15 -19.93 2.88 9.81
CA ILE A 15 -19.46 1.51 9.56
C ILE A 15 -18.75 0.95 10.79
N PHE A 16 -17.98 1.79 11.46
CA PHE A 16 -17.23 1.48 12.66
C PHE A 16 -17.59 2.46 13.76
N TYR A 17 -17.49 1.99 15.00
CA TYR A 17 -17.38 2.87 16.16
C TYR A 17 -15.90 3.06 16.46
N HIS A 18 -15.45 4.32 16.52
CA HIS A 18 -14.06 4.68 16.82
C HIS A 18 -13.95 5.21 18.24
N GLU A 19 -13.01 4.66 19.01
CA GLU A 19 -12.70 5.10 20.36
C GLU A 19 -11.19 5.29 20.49
N GLU A 20 -10.77 6.45 20.96
CA GLU A 20 -9.41 6.65 21.45
C GLU A 20 -9.34 6.20 22.91
N ARG A 21 -8.49 5.23 23.22
CA ARG A 21 -8.32 4.72 24.59
C ARG A 21 -7.20 5.45 25.33
N GLU A 22 -7.15 5.24 26.64
CA GLU A 22 -6.16 5.89 27.54
C GLU A 22 -4.71 5.62 27.15
N ASP A 23 -4.43 4.51 26.47
CA ASP A 23 -3.12 4.15 25.92
C ASP A 23 -2.74 4.96 24.66
N GLY A 24 -3.62 5.86 24.21
CA GLY A 24 -3.44 6.69 23.03
C GLY A 24 -3.59 5.91 21.72
N ILE A 25 -4.22 4.73 21.75
CA ILE A 25 -4.49 3.88 20.59
C ILE A 25 -5.95 4.04 20.15
N TYR A 26 -6.18 4.12 18.83
CA TYR A 26 -7.53 4.10 18.28
C TYR A 26 -8.01 2.66 18.06
N HIS A 27 -9.07 2.29 18.76
CA HIS A 27 -9.78 1.04 18.58
C HIS A 27 -11.04 1.28 17.75
N SER A 28 -11.24 0.45 16.73
CA SER A 28 -12.41 0.49 15.87
C SER A 28 -13.20 -0.80 16.02
N GLU A 29 -14.44 -0.72 16.48
CA GLU A 29 -15.36 -1.85 16.51
C GLU A 29 -16.27 -1.81 15.28
N ILE A 30 -16.43 -2.95 14.63
CA ILE A 30 -17.28 -3.04 13.45
C ILE A 30 -18.75 -3.17 13.84
N LEU A 31 -19.61 -2.29 13.32
CA LEU A 31 -21.04 -2.36 13.61
C LEU A 31 -21.66 -3.62 12.97
N PRO A 32 -22.65 -4.28 13.61
CA PRO A 32 -23.30 -5.46 13.07
C PRO A 32 -23.98 -5.18 11.72
N MET A 33 -23.38 -5.65 10.63
CA MET A 33 -23.93 -5.48 9.28
C MET A 33 -23.48 -6.58 8.31
N THR A 34 -24.24 -6.75 7.24
CA THR A 34 -23.88 -7.68 6.16
C THR A 34 -22.69 -7.15 5.35
N LEU A 35 -21.96 -8.05 4.67
CA LEU A 35 -20.89 -7.66 3.75
C LEU A 35 -21.39 -6.78 2.60
N ALA A 36 -22.62 -7.02 2.12
CA ALA A 36 -23.22 -6.20 1.06
C ALA A 36 -23.49 -4.77 1.54
N GLU A 37 -23.99 -4.63 2.77
CA GLU A 37 -24.26 -3.33 3.37
C GLU A 37 -22.96 -2.54 3.61
N ARG A 38 -21.94 -3.18 4.17
CA ARG A 38 -20.63 -2.57 4.37
C ARG A 38 -20.03 -2.04 3.07
N ARG A 39 -20.09 -2.85 2.01
CA ARG A 39 -19.62 -2.47 0.67
C ARG A 39 -20.34 -1.23 0.16
N ARG A 40 -21.68 -1.21 0.26
CA ARG A 40 -22.50 -0.06 -0.14
C ARG A 40 -22.07 1.20 0.61
N ARG A 41 -22.03 1.16 1.94
CA ARG A 41 -21.65 2.32 2.78
C ARG A 41 -20.23 2.83 2.50
N SER A 42 -19.29 1.92 2.19
CA SER A 42 -17.91 2.29 1.88
C SER A 42 -17.72 3.02 0.55
N GLN A 43 -18.73 3.04 -0.32
CA GLN A 43 -18.72 3.79 -1.57
C GLN A 43 -19.30 5.20 -1.43
N ILE A 44 -19.98 5.48 -0.31
CA ILE A 44 -20.57 6.78 -0.02
C ILE A 44 -19.52 7.67 0.64
N VAL A 45 -19.25 8.83 0.03
CA VAL A 45 -18.23 9.78 0.47
C VAL A 45 -18.85 11.17 0.64
N PRO A 46 -18.71 11.81 1.82
CA PRO A 46 -19.11 13.20 2.05
C PRO A 46 -18.42 14.20 1.12
N THR A 47 -19.18 15.11 0.51
CA THR A 47 -18.66 16.17 -0.40
C THR A 47 -17.58 17.03 0.23
N ILE A 48 -17.69 17.33 1.53
CA ILE A 48 -16.70 18.13 2.28
C ILE A 48 -15.28 17.54 2.21
N LEU A 49 -15.13 16.22 2.00
CA LEU A 49 -13.81 15.58 1.87
C LEU A 49 -13.11 15.92 0.54
N LYS A 50 -13.80 16.54 -0.43
CA LYS A 50 -13.18 17.10 -1.65
C LYS A 50 -12.51 18.45 -1.42
N ASN A 51 -12.79 19.13 -0.31
CA ASN A 51 -12.26 20.46 -0.07
C ASN A 51 -10.73 20.41 -0.03
N ARG A 52 -10.11 21.27 -0.85
CA ARG A 52 -8.67 21.39 -1.05
C ARG A 52 -8.02 22.18 0.09
N ARG A 53 -8.26 21.75 1.33
CA ARG A 53 -7.74 22.34 2.57
C ARG A 53 -7.78 21.33 3.72
N HIS A 54 -7.16 21.66 4.84
CA HIS A 54 -7.43 20.95 6.09
C HIS A 54 -8.89 21.17 6.52
N LEU A 55 -9.47 20.13 7.12
CA LEU A 55 -10.81 20.16 7.69
C LEU A 55 -10.71 20.31 9.21
N THR A 56 -11.68 20.99 9.83
CA THR A 56 -11.75 21.09 11.29
C THR A 56 -12.19 19.77 11.90
N SER A 57 -11.99 19.64 13.21
CA SER A 57 -12.47 18.48 13.97
C SER A 57 -13.99 18.34 13.88
N ALA A 58 -14.72 19.45 13.90
CA ALA A 58 -16.18 19.47 13.83
C ALA A 58 -16.71 19.07 12.44
N GLU A 59 -16.04 19.51 11.37
CA GLU A 59 -16.34 19.09 9.99
C GLU A 59 -16.13 17.60 9.76
N LEU A 60 -15.04 17.05 10.30
CA LEU A 60 -14.75 15.62 10.21
C LEU A 60 -15.73 14.78 11.03
N LEU A 61 -16.10 15.24 12.22
CA LEU A 61 -17.13 14.59 13.04
C LEU A 61 -18.48 14.57 12.32
N ALA A 62 -18.91 15.68 11.72
CA ALA A 62 -20.14 15.75 10.93
C ALA A 62 -20.11 14.81 9.71
N ALA A 63 -18.94 14.67 9.10
CA ALA A 63 -18.71 13.75 7.99
C ALA A 63 -18.61 12.27 8.40
N ASP A 64 -18.60 11.94 9.69
CA ASP A 64 -18.28 10.60 10.22
C ASP A 64 -16.90 10.13 9.75
N TYR A 65 -15.86 10.95 9.90
CA TYR A 65 -14.47 10.60 9.61
C TYR A 65 -13.51 10.96 10.75
N VAL A 66 -12.45 10.17 10.89
CA VAL A 66 -11.36 10.41 11.82
C VAL A 66 -10.10 10.78 11.06
N GLN A 67 -9.48 11.90 11.40
CA GLN A 67 -8.15 12.26 10.92
C GLN A 67 -7.11 11.36 11.60
N MET A 68 -6.37 10.60 10.79
CA MET A 68 -5.25 9.81 11.26
C MET A 68 -4.11 10.73 11.68
N SER A 69 -3.55 10.42 12.85
CA SER A 69 -2.29 10.96 13.36
C SER A 69 -1.20 9.89 13.27
N ASP A 70 -0.02 10.12 13.85
CA ASP A 70 1.07 9.14 13.90
C ASP A 70 0.79 7.92 14.81
N LYS A 71 -0.42 7.86 15.40
CA LYS A 71 -0.91 6.78 16.25
C LYS A 71 -1.36 5.58 15.40
N PRO A 72 -1.09 4.34 15.85
CA PRO A 72 -1.62 3.15 15.19
C PRO A 72 -3.12 3.00 15.43
N HIS A 73 -3.82 2.49 14.43
CA HIS A 73 -5.24 2.14 14.47
C HIS A 73 -5.42 0.62 14.43
N TYR A 74 -6.24 0.11 15.34
CA TYR A 74 -6.57 -1.31 15.47
C TYR A 74 -8.07 -1.54 15.29
N MET A 75 -8.42 -2.74 14.85
CA MET A 75 -9.79 -3.22 14.79
C MET A 75 -10.01 -4.32 15.81
N GLU A 76 -11.09 -4.22 16.58
CA GLU A 76 -11.52 -5.27 17.49
C GLU A 76 -12.63 -6.07 16.85
N ILE A 77 -12.45 -7.39 16.80
CA ILE A 77 -13.47 -8.28 16.27
C ILE A 77 -13.65 -9.52 17.11
N LYS A 78 -14.87 -10.06 17.04
CA LYS A 78 -15.19 -11.35 17.63
C LYS A 78 -14.96 -12.48 16.62
N VAL A 79 -13.94 -13.29 16.85
CA VAL A 79 -13.70 -14.54 16.13
C VAL A 79 -14.18 -15.69 17.01
N SER A 80 -15.28 -16.33 16.60
CA SER A 80 -15.95 -17.36 17.39
C SER A 80 -16.34 -16.85 18.80
N ARG A 81 -15.66 -17.30 19.86
CA ARG A 81 -15.89 -16.87 21.25
C ARG A 81 -14.78 -15.95 21.80
N ARG A 82 -13.79 -15.57 20.98
CA ARG A 82 -12.64 -14.74 21.38
C ARG A 82 -12.71 -13.37 20.73
N ASN A 83 -12.25 -12.36 21.45
CA ASN A 83 -11.98 -11.04 20.89
C ASN A 83 -10.55 -11.04 20.36
N VAL A 84 -10.38 -10.57 19.13
CA VAL A 84 -9.08 -10.46 18.45
C VAL A 84 -8.90 -9.00 18.06
N THR A 85 -7.74 -8.45 18.40
CA THR A 85 -7.34 -7.10 18.03
C THR A 85 -6.37 -7.17 16.86
N ILE A 86 -6.73 -6.53 15.75
CA ILE A 86 -5.97 -6.60 14.49
C ILE A 86 -5.39 -5.23 14.17
N PRO A 87 -4.08 -5.10 13.97
CA PRO A 87 -3.50 -3.87 13.44
C PRO A 87 -4.06 -3.60 12.04
N TYR A 88 -4.44 -2.35 11.78
CA TYR A 88 -5.16 -2.04 10.54
C TYR A 88 -4.52 -0.91 9.73
N ALA A 89 -4.23 0.23 10.36
CA ALA A 89 -3.67 1.39 9.66
C ALA A 89 -2.77 2.22 10.58
N ARG A 90 -1.81 2.93 9.99
CA ARG A 90 -1.00 3.93 10.66
C ARG A 90 -0.47 4.94 9.67
N TYR A 91 -0.70 6.22 9.95
CA TYR A 91 -0.09 7.31 9.21
C TYR A 91 1.34 7.60 9.73
N PHE A 92 2.21 8.00 8.81
CA PHE A 92 3.58 8.38 9.07
C PHE A 92 3.78 9.81 8.57
N SER A 93 3.70 10.78 9.49
CA SER A 93 4.04 12.18 9.23
C SER A 93 5.50 12.33 8.77
N PRO A 94 5.88 13.48 8.19
CA PRO A 94 7.28 13.73 7.85
C PRO A 94 8.23 13.59 9.05
N THR A 95 7.80 14.04 10.24
CA THR A 95 8.55 13.88 11.49
C THR A 95 8.70 12.40 11.88
N ARG A 96 7.64 11.59 11.73
CA ARG A 96 7.72 10.16 11.99
C ARG A 96 8.63 9.44 10.99
N MET A 97 8.58 9.81 9.71
CA MET A 97 9.48 9.32 8.67
C MET A 97 10.94 9.66 8.99
N GLN A 98 11.22 10.87 9.51
CA GLN A 98 12.53 11.23 10.03
C GLN A 98 12.94 10.34 11.22
N GLY A 99 12.03 10.12 12.16
CA GLY A 99 12.28 9.30 13.34
C GLY A 99 12.59 7.83 13.06
N ILE A 100 12.16 7.29 11.92
CA ILE A 100 12.52 5.93 11.48
C ILE A 100 13.71 5.91 10.50
N GLY A 101 14.34 7.05 10.23
CA GLY A 101 15.56 7.16 9.45
C GLY A 101 15.39 6.77 7.98
N VAL A 102 14.34 7.26 7.31
CA VAL A 102 14.08 6.96 5.87
C VAL A 102 14.10 8.20 4.96
N VAL A 103 14.42 9.38 5.49
CA VAL A 103 14.30 10.64 4.73
C VAL A 103 15.29 10.71 3.57
N GLU A 104 16.49 10.18 3.71
CA GLU A 104 17.49 10.16 2.64
C GLU A 104 17.06 9.27 1.47
N GLU A 105 16.53 8.08 1.77
CA GLU A 105 15.99 7.17 0.77
C GLU A 105 14.77 7.80 0.08
N LEU A 106 13.85 8.44 0.82
CA LEU A 106 12.71 9.16 0.25
C LEU A 106 13.16 10.32 -0.67
N ALA A 107 14.21 11.05 -0.28
CA ALA A 107 14.76 12.15 -1.07
C ALA A 107 15.31 11.64 -2.40
N GLU A 108 16.05 10.55 -2.36
CA GLU A 108 16.63 9.94 -3.55
C GLU A 108 15.55 9.35 -4.47
N ILE A 109 14.55 8.68 -3.91
CA ILE A 109 13.38 8.21 -4.67
C ILE A 109 12.69 9.39 -5.37
N GLN A 110 12.42 10.48 -4.65
CA GLN A 110 11.78 11.66 -5.21
C GLN A 110 12.63 12.27 -6.33
N ARG A 111 13.94 12.42 -6.11
CA ARG A 111 14.87 12.97 -7.11
C ARG A 111 14.87 12.15 -8.39
N ILE A 112 14.93 10.82 -8.30
CA ILE A 112 14.88 9.94 -9.48
C ILE A 112 13.51 10.07 -10.18
N CYS A 113 12.42 9.99 -9.43
CA CYS A 113 11.07 10.03 -10.00
C CYS A 113 10.74 11.35 -10.70
N PHE A 114 11.26 12.48 -10.21
CA PHE A 114 11.07 13.80 -10.81
C PHE A 114 12.15 14.19 -11.83
N SER A 115 13.12 13.31 -12.10
CA SER A 115 14.04 13.53 -13.21
C SER A 115 13.27 13.57 -14.54
N GLN A 116 13.83 14.30 -15.53
CA GLN A 116 13.16 14.51 -16.82
C GLN A 116 12.93 13.20 -17.59
N ASP A 117 13.78 12.20 -17.38
CA ASP A 117 13.83 10.99 -18.21
C ASP A 117 13.17 9.75 -17.58
N PHE A 118 12.96 9.72 -16.26
CA PHE A 118 12.52 8.50 -15.59
C PHE A 118 11.09 8.09 -15.98
N GLN A 119 10.09 8.97 -15.85
CA GLN A 119 8.72 8.63 -16.28
C GLN A 119 8.63 8.33 -17.79
N PRO A 120 9.25 9.11 -18.70
CA PRO A 120 9.31 8.74 -20.12
C PRO A 120 9.94 7.37 -20.39
N LYS A 121 11.00 7.00 -19.65
CA LYS A 121 11.62 5.68 -19.73
C LYS A 121 10.63 4.57 -19.35
N LEU A 122 9.94 4.72 -18.21
CA LEU A 122 8.91 3.76 -17.77
C LEU A 122 7.79 3.62 -18.82
N ALA A 123 7.34 4.74 -19.40
CA ALA A 123 6.32 4.77 -20.44
C ALA A 123 6.76 4.01 -21.69
N SER A 124 7.99 4.25 -22.16
CA SER A 124 8.56 3.60 -23.34
C SER A 124 8.63 2.08 -23.19
N ILE A 125 9.21 1.60 -22.08
CA ILE A 125 9.32 0.15 -21.80
C ILE A 125 7.93 -0.48 -21.66
N SER A 126 7.01 0.19 -20.96
CA SER A 126 5.64 -0.31 -20.76
C SER A 126 4.87 -0.40 -22.07
N LYS A 127 5.00 0.60 -22.95
CA LYS A 127 4.39 0.60 -24.29
C LYS A 127 4.97 -0.48 -25.20
N ALA A 128 6.26 -0.74 -25.12
CA ALA A 128 6.91 -1.83 -25.86
C ALA A 128 6.37 -3.21 -25.46
N HIS A 129 6.06 -3.41 -24.17
CA HIS A 129 5.47 -4.66 -23.68
C HIS A 129 3.94 -4.72 -23.90
N CYS A 130 3.24 -3.60 -23.78
CA CYS A 130 1.79 -3.51 -23.95
C CYS A 130 1.45 -2.19 -24.66
N SER A 131 1.19 -2.26 -25.97
CA SER A 131 0.91 -1.08 -26.80
C SER A 131 -0.30 -0.25 -26.31
N GLY A 132 -1.23 -0.87 -25.59
CA GLY A 132 -2.40 -0.23 -24.98
C GLY A 132 -2.21 0.25 -23.54
N HIS A 133 -1.00 0.23 -22.99
CA HIS A 133 -0.72 0.53 -21.57
C HIS A 133 -1.32 1.88 -21.14
N GLU A 134 -0.98 2.96 -21.84
CA GLU A 134 -1.41 4.32 -21.50
C GLU A 134 -2.94 4.45 -21.45
N LYS A 135 -3.64 3.81 -22.39
CA LYS A 135 -5.12 3.79 -22.40
C LYS A 135 -5.70 3.02 -21.21
N LEU A 136 -5.05 1.94 -20.79
CA LEU A 136 -5.55 1.02 -19.76
C LEU A 136 -5.17 1.43 -18.34
N ARG A 137 -3.98 1.99 -18.16
CA ARG A 137 -3.32 2.22 -16.87
C ARG A 137 -2.89 3.67 -16.66
N GLY A 138 -2.89 4.48 -17.72
CA GLY A 138 -2.38 5.85 -17.67
C GLY A 138 -0.91 5.88 -17.27
N THR A 139 -0.59 6.71 -16.29
CA THR A 139 0.77 6.94 -15.76
C THR A 139 1.09 6.10 -14.53
N THR A 140 0.55 4.88 -14.51
CA THR A 140 0.74 3.85 -13.48
C THR A 140 1.70 2.78 -13.98
N TYR A 141 2.75 2.45 -13.20
CA TYR A 141 3.82 1.53 -13.62
C TYR A 141 4.13 0.49 -12.54
N ASP A 142 3.98 -0.81 -12.86
CA ASP A 142 4.33 -1.93 -11.98
C ASP A 142 5.80 -2.36 -12.20
N LEU A 143 6.66 -2.21 -11.18
CA LEU A 143 8.10 -2.40 -11.33
C LEU A 143 8.56 -3.87 -11.26
N GLY A 144 7.72 -4.77 -10.75
CA GLY A 144 8.12 -6.12 -10.35
C GLY A 144 7.63 -7.27 -11.23
N VAL A 145 7.37 -8.39 -10.55
CA VAL A 145 6.80 -9.60 -11.14
C VAL A 145 5.32 -9.42 -11.47
N THR A 146 4.90 -9.98 -12.59
CA THR A 146 3.50 -10.02 -13.03
C THR A 146 2.94 -11.44 -12.99
N VAL A 147 1.61 -11.54 -12.97
CA VAL A 147 0.89 -12.81 -12.99
C VAL A 147 0.01 -12.83 -14.24
N GLN A 148 0.26 -13.76 -15.16
CA GLN A 148 -0.54 -13.90 -16.38
C GLN A 148 -1.94 -14.45 -16.05
N PRO A 149 -3.02 -13.77 -16.46
CA PRO A 149 -4.38 -14.26 -16.27
C PRO A 149 -4.58 -15.63 -16.92
N GLY A 150 -5.21 -16.58 -16.21
CA GLY A 150 -5.57 -17.90 -16.74
C GLY A 150 -4.44 -18.93 -16.78
N HIS A 151 -3.21 -18.55 -16.44
CA HIS A 151 -2.07 -19.48 -16.37
C HIS A 151 -1.84 -19.90 -14.91
N GLY A 152 -2.27 -21.11 -14.57
CA GLY A 152 -2.02 -21.71 -13.26
C GLY A 152 -0.54 -22.07 -13.08
N ASN A 153 -0.03 -22.96 -13.93
CA ASN A 153 1.40 -23.28 -14.00
C ASN A 153 2.13 -22.25 -14.88
N ASN A 154 3.36 -21.90 -14.51
CA ASN A 154 4.20 -20.90 -15.21
C ASN A 154 3.57 -19.50 -15.37
N GLY A 155 2.53 -19.17 -14.59
CA GLY A 155 1.83 -17.88 -14.69
C GLY A 155 2.56 -16.70 -14.02
N VAL A 156 3.46 -16.97 -13.06
CA VAL A 156 4.24 -15.96 -12.34
C VAL A 156 5.55 -15.73 -13.06
N GLN A 157 5.79 -14.49 -13.51
CA GLN A 157 6.95 -14.15 -14.35
C GLN A 157 7.36 -12.68 -14.19
N LEU A 158 8.61 -12.34 -14.53
CA LEU A 158 9.05 -10.93 -14.55
C LEU A 158 8.13 -10.06 -15.43
N GLY A 159 7.74 -8.89 -14.91
CA GLY A 159 7.02 -7.86 -15.66
C GLY A 159 7.92 -7.17 -16.68
N GLY A 160 7.34 -6.33 -17.54
CA GLY A 160 8.10 -5.66 -18.60
C GLY A 160 9.21 -4.75 -18.09
N LEU A 161 8.95 -4.00 -17.02
CA LEU A 161 9.95 -3.13 -16.39
C LEU A 161 11.06 -3.93 -15.73
N ALA A 162 10.73 -4.99 -14.98
CA ALA A 162 11.75 -5.88 -14.42
C ALA A 162 12.60 -6.57 -15.50
N LYS A 163 11.98 -7.03 -16.61
CA LYS A 163 12.72 -7.66 -17.73
C LYS A 163 13.71 -6.72 -18.41
N ALA A 164 13.48 -5.41 -18.37
CA ALA A 164 14.41 -4.44 -18.94
C ALA A 164 15.73 -4.37 -18.15
N ASN A 165 15.74 -4.83 -16.89
CA ASN A 165 16.91 -4.86 -16.02
C ASN A 165 17.64 -3.49 -15.92
N ASP A 166 16.88 -2.39 -15.92
CA ASP A 166 17.41 -1.03 -15.85
C ASP A 166 17.86 -0.70 -14.41
N GLU A 167 19.04 -0.10 -14.27
CA GLU A 167 19.65 0.19 -12.97
C GLU A 167 18.85 1.19 -12.13
N GLU A 168 18.24 2.21 -12.74
CA GLU A 168 17.44 3.19 -11.99
C GLU A 168 16.13 2.56 -11.49
N ILE A 169 15.49 1.71 -12.30
CA ILE A 169 14.29 0.97 -11.88
C ILE A 169 14.60 0.03 -10.72
N LYS A 170 15.74 -0.68 -10.78
CA LYS A 170 16.20 -1.53 -9.67
C LYS A 170 16.49 -0.71 -8.43
N ARG A 171 17.20 0.42 -8.57
CA ARG A 171 17.52 1.32 -7.46
C ARG A 171 16.26 1.84 -6.77
N VAL A 172 15.27 2.31 -7.53
CA VAL A 172 13.97 2.74 -6.98
C VAL A 172 13.26 1.57 -6.29
N SER A 173 13.24 0.39 -6.90
CA SER A 173 12.61 -0.80 -6.30
C SER A 173 13.26 -1.18 -4.96
N THR A 174 14.58 -1.15 -4.88
CA THR A 174 15.34 -1.40 -3.66
C THR A 174 15.02 -0.37 -2.59
N LEU A 175 15.17 0.92 -2.88
CA LEU A 175 14.92 1.99 -1.91
C LEU A 175 13.47 1.95 -1.39
N VAL A 176 12.49 1.83 -2.29
CA VAL A 176 11.06 1.75 -1.90
C VAL A 176 10.81 0.53 -1.02
N SER A 177 11.39 -0.63 -1.35
CA SER A 177 11.21 -1.85 -0.54
C SER A 177 11.82 -1.71 0.86
N GLN A 178 12.96 -1.02 1.00
CA GLN A 178 13.59 -0.73 2.30
C GLN A 178 12.71 0.19 3.14
N VAL A 179 12.27 1.31 2.55
CA VAL A 179 11.37 2.27 3.22
C VAL A 179 10.07 1.58 3.64
N ALA A 180 9.44 0.84 2.73
CA ALA A 180 8.21 0.10 3.01
C ALA A 180 8.40 -0.93 4.13
N SER A 181 9.49 -1.70 4.11
CA SER A 181 9.80 -2.69 5.15
C SER A 181 9.98 -2.03 6.52
N ARG A 182 10.75 -0.93 6.60
CA ARG A 182 10.94 -0.18 7.86
C ARG A 182 9.65 0.44 8.37
N MET A 183 8.82 1.00 7.48
CA MET A 183 7.50 1.52 7.84
C MET A 183 6.62 0.42 8.43
N ILE A 184 6.49 -0.74 7.75
CA ILE A 184 5.63 -1.83 8.22
C ILE A 184 6.14 -2.40 9.56
N LYS A 185 7.44 -2.65 9.69
CA LYS A 185 8.05 -3.15 10.94
C LYS A 185 7.90 -2.18 12.12
N SER A 186 7.89 -0.87 11.84
CA SER A 186 7.73 0.17 12.87
C SER A 186 6.28 0.62 13.07
N ALA A 187 5.33 0.10 12.27
CA ALA A 187 3.94 0.49 12.35
C ALA A 187 3.25 -0.12 13.56
N PHE A 188 3.51 -1.39 13.85
CA PHE A 188 2.82 -2.16 14.88
C PHE A 188 3.80 -3.01 15.69
N SER A 189 3.56 -3.15 16.99
CA SER A 189 4.38 -3.96 17.90
C SER A 189 3.60 -5.20 18.36
N THR A 190 3.02 -5.95 17.41
CA THR A 190 2.09 -7.05 17.71
C THR A 190 2.66 -8.42 17.36
N PRO A 191 2.29 -9.49 18.11
CA PRO A 191 2.67 -10.89 17.79
C PRO A 191 2.33 -11.32 16.36
N SER A 192 1.32 -10.69 15.75
CA SER A 192 0.95 -10.92 14.35
C SER A 192 2.12 -10.69 13.38
N MET A 193 3.11 -9.84 13.70
CA MET A 193 4.28 -9.63 12.85
C MET A 193 5.20 -10.85 12.79
N ASP A 194 5.36 -11.58 13.90
CA ASP A 194 6.15 -12.82 13.96
C ASP A 194 5.50 -13.92 13.12
N VAL A 195 4.17 -14.02 13.18
CA VAL A 195 3.40 -14.92 12.31
C VAL A 195 3.68 -14.61 10.83
N LEU A 196 3.65 -13.33 10.43
CA LEU A 196 3.91 -12.92 9.05
C LEU A 196 5.35 -13.20 8.61
N GLU A 197 6.31 -13.12 9.52
CA GLU A 197 7.72 -13.45 9.29
C GLU A 197 7.88 -14.95 9.01
N ARG A 198 7.34 -15.81 9.90
CA ARG A 198 7.31 -17.27 9.67
C ARG A 198 6.64 -17.62 8.34
N ARG A 199 5.51 -16.96 8.01
CA ARG A 199 4.84 -17.14 6.72
C ARG A 199 5.71 -16.74 5.54
N TRP A 200 6.49 -15.66 5.63
CA TRP A 200 7.40 -15.28 4.54
C TRP A 200 8.41 -16.40 4.24
N VAL A 201 8.91 -17.08 5.28
CA VAL A 201 9.79 -18.24 5.15
C VAL A 201 9.08 -19.42 4.47
N VAL A 202 8.03 -19.97 5.10
CA VAL A 202 7.42 -21.23 4.67
C VAL A 202 6.60 -21.10 3.39
N ASP A 203 6.03 -19.91 3.14
CA ASP A 203 5.31 -19.67 1.90
C ASP A 203 6.24 -19.40 0.71
N ALA A 204 7.56 -19.31 0.94
CA ALA A 204 8.54 -18.90 -0.06
C ALA A 204 8.09 -17.61 -0.77
N ALA A 205 7.70 -16.61 0.03
CA ALA A 205 7.21 -15.34 -0.48
C ALA A 205 8.24 -14.68 -1.41
N LEU A 206 7.77 -14.32 -2.61
CA LEU A 206 8.56 -13.65 -3.64
C LEU A 206 8.54 -12.13 -3.41
N THR A 207 9.48 -11.66 -2.59
CA THR A 207 9.62 -10.25 -2.21
C THR A 207 10.52 -9.49 -3.19
N ILE A 208 10.24 -8.20 -3.36
CA ILE A 208 10.90 -7.32 -4.34
C ILE A 208 11.99 -6.46 -3.68
N GLY A 209 13.07 -6.19 -4.42
CA GLY A 209 14.01 -5.12 -4.11
C GLY A 209 15.11 -5.53 -3.12
N SER A 210 14.94 -5.25 -1.84
CA SER A 210 15.99 -5.44 -0.82
C SER A 210 15.84 -6.77 -0.08
N GLU A 211 16.97 -7.34 0.37
CA GLU A 211 17.00 -8.46 1.32
C GLU A 211 16.34 -8.13 2.67
N GLU A 212 16.26 -6.85 3.07
CA GLU A 212 15.56 -6.44 4.31
C GLU A 212 14.02 -6.53 4.19
N ASN A 213 13.50 -6.76 2.98
CA ASN A 213 12.08 -6.76 2.70
C ASN A 213 11.46 -8.16 2.74
N HIS A 214 10.73 -8.42 3.83
CA HIS A 214 9.94 -9.64 4.02
C HIS A 214 8.43 -9.39 3.93
N GLN A 215 8.03 -8.16 3.59
CA GLN A 215 6.66 -7.67 3.80
C GLN A 215 5.89 -7.47 2.50
N VAL A 216 6.54 -7.00 1.43
CA VAL A 216 5.89 -6.61 0.17
C VAL A 216 6.50 -7.33 -1.04
N SER A 217 5.67 -7.66 -2.03
CA SER A 217 6.10 -8.39 -3.25
C SER A 217 6.10 -7.52 -4.51
N SER A 218 5.49 -6.35 -4.46
CA SER A 218 5.18 -5.57 -5.65
C SER A 218 5.23 -4.09 -5.35
N ILE A 219 5.67 -3.31 -6.34
CA ILE A 219 5.76 -1.86 -6.28
C ILE A 219 5.06 -1.28 -7.51
N GLN A 220 4.15 -0.33 -7.28
CA GLN A 220 3.48 0.47 -8.30
C GLN A 220 3.84 1.93 -8.10
N VAL A 221 4.34 2.59 -9.15
CA VAL A 221 4.62 4.03 -9.15
C VAL A 221 3.53 4.76 -9.93
N ASN A 222 2.94 5.76 -9.29
CA ASN A 222 1.85 6.57 -9.84
C ASN A 222 2.32 8.01 -10.02
N PHE A 223 2.25 8.52 -11.24
CA PHE A 223 2.51 9.93 -11.54
C PHE A 223 1.20 10.67 -11.84
N SER A 224 1.03 11.87 -11.30
CA SER A 224 -0.06 12.77 -11.69
C SER A 224 0.46 14.19 -11.74
N MET A 225 0.49 14.82 -12.92
CA MET A 225 0.94 16.19 -13.08
C MET A 225 -0.08 17.16 -12.47
N LEU A 226 0.34 18.41 -12.20
CA LEU A 226 -0.59 19.46 -11.81
C LEU A 226 -1.75 19.59 -12.82
N ASP A 227 -2.93 19.91 -12.33
CA ASP A 227 -4.16 20.15 -13.09
C ASP A 227 -4.73 18.94 -13.86
N GLN A 228 -4.19 17.74 -13.65
CA GLN A 228 -4.77 16.50 -14.15
C GLN A 228 -5.64 15.84 -13.07
N GLU A 229 -6.92 15.59 -13.38
CA GLU A 229 -7.79 14.79 -12.52
C GLU A 229 -7.18 13.40 -12.29
N LEU A 230 -7.23 12.90 -11.05
CA LEU A 230 -6.58 11.62 -10.70
C LEU A 230 -7.15 10.47 -11.52
N VAL A 231 -8.47 10.45 -11.76
CA VAL A 231 -9.10 9.43 -12.61
C VAL A 231 -8.59 9.49 -14.04
N ASP A 232 -8.16 10.65 -14.53
CA ASP A 232 -7.60 10.79 -15.87
C ASP A 232 -6.14 10.37 -15.93
N ALA A 233 -5.37 10.67 -14.88
CA ALA A 233 -3.96 10.29 -14.76
C ALA A 233 -3.78 8.78 -14.55
N ILE A 234 -4.46 8.22 -13.56
CA ILE A 234 -4.21 6.86 -13.04
C ILE A 234 -5.43 5.91 -13.16
N LYS A 235 -6.47 6.34 -13.88
CA LYS A 235 -7.64 5.51 -14.25
C LYS A 235 -8.34 4.95 -13.00
N GLU A 236 -8.56 3.64 -12.94
CA GLU A 236 -9.30 2.99 -11.85
C GLU A 236 -8.67 3.20 -10.47
N VAL A 237 -7.34 3.41 -10.41
CA VAL A 237 -6.60 3.65 -9.15
C VAL A 237 -6.96 5.02 -8.56
N GLY A 238 -7.52 5.92 -9.35
CA GLY A 238 -8.00 7.23 -8.91
C GLY A 238 -9.38 7.22 -8.26
N LYS A 239 -10.13 6.11 -8.31
CA LYS A 239 -11.50 5.99 -7.79
C LYS A 239 -11.54 5.21 -6.49
N VAL A 240 -12.66 5.20 -5.77
CA VAL A 240 -12.87 4.24 -4.66
C VAL A 240 -12.71 2.79 -5.15
N HIS A 241 -11.71 2.10 -4.62
CA HIS A 241 -11.41 0.71 -4.93
C HIS A 241 -10.90 -0.03 -3.70
N ASN A 242 -10.76 -1.35 -3.84
CA ASN A 242 -10.00 -2.16 -2.89
C ASN A 242 -9.12 -3.17 -3.62
N ASP A 243 -8.03 -3.53 -2.99
CA ASP A 243 -7.03 -4.42 -3.56
C ASP A 243 -7.36 -5.87 -3.19
N GLY A 244 -8.45 -6.39 -3.76
CA GLY A 244 -8.95 -7.73 -3.46
C GLY A 244 -8.00 -8.89 -3.83
N LYS A 245 -6.85 -8.59 -4.43
CA LYS A 245 -5.78 -9.56 -4.77
C LYS A 245 -4.60 -9.51 -3.82
N ASP A 246 -4.58 -8.59 -2.87
CA ASP A 246 -3.55 -8.49 -1.85
C ASP A 246 -3.76 -9.55 -0.77
N ASP A 247 -2.66 -9.89 -0.09
CA ASP A 247 -2.68 -10.76 1.06
C ASP A 247 -3.34 -10.03 2.23
N ARG A 248 -4.46 -10.59 2.71
CA ARG A 248 -5.33 -9.90 3.66
C ARG A 248 -4.69 -9.65 5.02
N ALA A 249 -3.74 -10.52 5.40
CA ALA A 249 -3.06 -10.44 6.67
C ALA A 249 -1.84 -9.51 6.65
N ARG A 250 -1.43 -9.05 5.45
CA ARG A 250 -0.25 -8.19 5.27
C ARG A 250 -0.68 -6.77 4.94
N PHE A 251 0.29 -5.86 5.04
CA PHE A 251 0.07 -4.43 4.86
C PHE A 251 0.65 -3.91 3.56
N THR A 252 -0.02 -2.91 3.02
CA THR A 252 0.46 -2.03 1.96
C THR A 252 1.11 -0.82 2.61
N ALA A 253 2.28 -0.42 2.09
CA ALA A 253 2.92 0.84 2.40
C ALA A 253 2.75 1.80 1.21
N LEU A 254 2.12 2.93 1.46
CA LEU A 254 1.91 4.01 0.51
C LEU A 254 2.82 5.19 0.86
N LEU A 255 3.65 5.61 -0.10
CA LEU A 255 4.55 6.75 0.03
C LEU A 255 3.97 7.96 -0.70
N PHE A 256 3.93 9.10 -0.02
CA PHE A 256 3.52 10.38 -0.58
C PHE A 256 4.77 11.23 -0.84
N LEU A 257 5.11 11.40 -2.12
CA LEU A 257 6.25 12.21 -2.56
C LEU A 257 5.84 13.36 -3.48
N PRO A 258 4.74 14.10 -3.25
CA PRO A 258 4.39 15.24 -4.09
C PRO A 258 5.45 16.35 -4.05
N TYR A 259 5.56 17.06 -5.17
CA TYR A 259 6.30 18.31 -5.30
C TYR A 259 5.34 19.36 -5.87
N PHE A 260 4.88 20.27 -5.02
CA PHE A 260 3.83 21.23 -5.36
C PHE A 260 4.22 22.68 -5.06
N PRO A 261 3.59 23.65 -5.76
CA PRO A 261 3.64 25.05 -5.38
C PRO A 261 3.03 25.29 -3.99
N LYS A 262 3.44 26.38 -3.33
CA LYS A 262 2.94 26.75 -1.99
C LYS A 262 1.44 27.06 -1.93
N ASP A 263 0.81 27.35 -3.06
CA ASP A 263 -0.62 27.64 -3.17
C ASP A 263 -1.47 26.39 -3.51
N HIS A 264 -0.92 25.19 -3.31
CA HIS A 264 -1.63 23.94 -3.52
C HIS A 264 -1.75 23.13 -2.22
N PHE A 265 -2.90 22.48 -2.07
CA PHE A 265 -3.11 21.45 -1.07
C PHE A 265 -2.56 20.12 -1.61
N PRO A 266 -1.74 19.39 -0.82
CA PRO A 266 -1.12 18.14 -1.27
C PRO A 266 -2.12 17.01 -1.53
N GLY A 267 -3.36 17.17 -1.08
CA GLY A 267 -4.43 16.21 -1.23
C GLY A 267 -4.64 15.38 0.03
N ARG A 268 -5.61 14.47 -0.08
CA ARG A 268 -6.12 13.65 1.01
C ARG A 268 -6.14 12.20 0.56
N PHE A 269 -5.87 11.29 1.48
CA PHE A 269 -6.13 9.88 1.31
C PHE A 269 -7.25 9.45 2.26
N LEU A 270 -8.11 8.57 1.77
CA LEU A 270 -9.31 8.10 2.46
C LEU A 270 -9.28 6.58 2.49
N ILE A 271 -9.48 6.02 3.69
CA ILE A 271 -9.91 4.64 3.86
C ILE A 271 -11.39 4.69 4.19
N THR A 272 -12.23 4.61 3.16
CA THR A 272 -13.67 4.84 3.27
C THR A 272 -14.39 3.74 4.05
N THR A 273 -13.83 2.53 4.08
CA THR A 273 -14.41 1.43 4.87
C THR A 273 -14.35 1.72 6.36
N SER A 274 -13.22 2.20 6.87
CA SER A 274 -13.03 2.51 8.29
C SER A 274 -13.11 3.99 8.59
N ARG A 275 -13.64 4.81 7.67
CA ARG A 275 -13.83 6.25 7.85
C ARG A 275 -12.57 6.99 8.32
N LEU A 276 -11.40 6.56 7.86
CA LEU A 276 -10.14 7.22 8.19
C LEU A 276 -9.70 8.14 7.06
N THR A 277 -9.08 9.26 7.43
CA THR A 277 -8.47 10.18 6.46
C THR A 277 -7.10 10.65 6.91
N CYS A 278 -6.18 10.90 5.96
CA CYS A 278 -4.96 11.64 6.23
C CYS A 278 -4.65 12.63 5.11
N THR A 279 -3.82 13.62 5.43
CA THR A 279 -3.22 14.51 4.43
C THR A 279 -2.10 13.77 3.72
N ALA A 280 -2.09 13.79 2.39
CA ALA A 280 -1.05 13.18 1.55
C ALA A 280 0.22 14.07 1.51
N ALA A 281 0.71 14.47 2.68
CA ALA A 281 1.80 15.43 2.84
C ALA A 281 3.10 14.96 2.13
N PRO A 282 3.94 15.89 1.62
CA PRO A 282 5.25 15.51 1.10
C PRO A 282 6.10 14.79 2.16
N PHE A 283 6.82 13.74 1.75
CA PHE A 283 7.65 12.89 2.61
C PHE A 283 6.88 12.26 3.77
N SER A 284 5.61 11.92 3.54
CA SER A 284 4.80 11.16 4.49
C SER A 284 4.41 9.81 3.89
N GLY A 285 3.76 8.96 4.68
CA GLY A 285 3.25 7.70 4.17
C GLY A 285 2.14 7.10 5.03
N LEU A 286 1.59 5.98 4.56
CA LEU A 286 0.50 5.27 5.20
C LEU A 286 0.78 3.77 5.11
N VAL A 287 0.77 3.09 6.25
CA VAL A 287 0.69 1.62 6.31
C VAL A 287 -0.76 1.25 6.55
N PHE A 288 -1.36 0.41 5.70
CA PHE A 288 -2.75 0.00 5.85
C PHE A 288 -3.04 -1.34 5.17
N SER A 289 -4.16 -2.00 5.49
CA SER A 289 -4.60 -3.17 4.72
C SER A 289 -5.33 -2.73 3.44
N GLY A 290 -4.74 -3.04 2.28
CA GLY A 290 -5.27 -2.72 0.94
C GLY A 290 -6.63 -3.35 0.62
N THR A 291 -7.07 -4.31 1.43
CA THR A 291 -8.37 -5.00 1.24
C THR A 291 -9.60 -4.15 1.59
N HIS A 292 -9.37 -3.02 2.24
CA HIS A 292 -10.40 -2.03 2.56
C HIS A 292 -10.57 -1.05 1.41
N ALA A 293 -11.79 -0.52 1.26
CA ALA A 293 -12.06 0.49 0.25
C ALA A 293 -11.31 1.79 0.58
N HIS A 294 -10.62 2.33 -0.42
CA HIS A 294 -9.77 3.51 -0.27
C HIS A 294 -9.58 4.25 -1.60
N PHE A 295 -9.15 5.52 -1.53
CA PHE A 295 -8.72 6.34 -2.67
C PHE A 295 -8.08 7.66 -2.21
N ALA A 296 -7.58 8.45 -3.16
CA ALA A 296 -7.07 9.80 -2.93
C ALA A 296 -8.01 10.86 -3.53
N THR A 297 -8.10 12.03 -2.90
CA THR A 297 -8.95 13.15 -3.33
C THR A 297 -8.34 14.51 -2.96
N ALA A 298 -9.05 15.60 -3.30
CA ALA A 298 -8.81 16.97 -2.84
C ALA A 298 -7.43 17.57 -3.16
N MET A 299 -6.67 16.98 -4.07
CA MET A 299 -5.40 17.56 -4.54
C MET A 299 -5.68 18.77 -5.44
N GLY A 300 -4.88 19.82 -5.32
CA GLY A 300 -4.93 20.95 -6.25
C GLY A 300 -4.76 22.30 -5.58
N LYS A 301 -4.98 23.35 -6.35
CA LYS A 301 -4.89 24.74 -5.88
C LYS A 301 -5.90 25.00 -4.76
N TYR A 302 -5.50 25.73 -3.73
CA TYR A 302 -6.44 26.22 -2.71
C TYR A 302 -7.54 27.08 -3.35
N GLU A 303 -8.73 27.02 -2.77
CA GLU A 303 -9.81 27.95 -3.12
C GLU A 303 -9.41 29.40 -2.81
N ALA A 304 -10.04 30.35 -3.52
CA ALA A 304 -9.64 31.76 -3.51
C ALA A 304 -9.79 32.44 -2.13
N ASP A 305 -10.68 31.92 -1.29
CA ASP A 305 -10.95 32.36 0.08
C ASP A 305 -9.92 31.88 1.10
N ILE A 306 -9.13 30.85 0.77
CA ILE A 306 -8.07 30.34 1.64
C ILE A 306 -6.76 31.10 1.39
N GLY A 307 -6.59 32.25 2.08
CA GLY A 307 -5.40 33.10 1.97
C GLY A 307 -4.10 32.46 2.49
N LEU A 308 -2.94 33.03 2.17
CA LEU A 308 -1.60 32.48 2.50
C LEU A 308 -1.35 32.25 4.00
N GLY A 309 -1.95 33.05 4.88
CA GLY A 309 -1.82 32.90 6.33
C GLY A 309 -2.88 32.02 6.99
N SER A 310 -3.75 31.39 6.20
CA SER A 310 -4.86 30.60 6.75
C SER A 310 -4.34 29.31 7.42
N PRO A 311 -4.87 28.96 8.61
CA PRO A 311 -4.52 27.70 9.30
C PRO A 311 -4.97 26.47 8.50
N PHE A 312 -5.91 26.63 7.57
CA PHE A 312 -6.41 25.55 6.72
C PHE A 312 -5.44 25.12 5.62
N ARG A 313 -4.33 25.84 5.44
CA ARG A 313 -3.26 25.46 4.52
C ARG A 313 -2.35 24.42 5.15
N TYR A 314 -1.86 23.52 4.31
CA TYR A 314 -0.78 22.62 4.71
C TYR A 314 0.49 23.41 4.98
N THR A 315 1.02 23.26 6.18
CA THR A 315 2.34 23.75 6.57
C THR A 315 3.26 22.56 6.87
N PRO A 316 4.53 22.60 6.39
CA PRO A 316 5.51 21.60 6.80
C PRO A 316 5.66 21.58 8.33
N PRO A 317 5.90 20.41 8.94
CA PRO A 317 6.17 20.33 10.38
C PRO A 317 7.33 21.24 10.79
N ALA A 318 7.24 21.84 11.98
CA ALA A 318 8.30 22.71 12.50
C ALA A 318 9.66 21.99 12.49
N GLY A 319 10.68 22.65 11.93
CA GLY A 319 12.04 22.11 11.83
C GLY A 319 12.27 21.09 10.72
N PHE A 320 11.22 20.65 10.00
CA PHE A 320 11.39 19.74 8.87
C PHE A 320 11.71 20.53 7.59
N ILE A 321 12.87 20.27 7.00
CA ILE A 321 13.30 20.89 5.75
C ILE A 321 13.19 19.86 4.63
N TYR A 322 12.36 20.15 3.63
CA TYR A 322 12.27 19.29 2.46
C TYR A 322 13.56 19.33 1.64
N PRO A 323 14.11 18.16 1.27
CA PRO A 323 15.22 18.08 0.33
C PRO A 323 14.90 18.83 -0.96
N PRO A 324 15.82 19.70 -1.45
CA PRO A 324 15.57 20.46 -2.66
C PRO A 324 15.63 19.56 -3.89
N LEU A 325 14.77 19.84 -4.87
CA LEU A 325 14.88 19.28 -6.22
C LEU A 325 15.62 20.25 -7.15
N PRO A 326 16.23 19.78 -8.25
CA PRO A 326 16.90 20.64 -9.21
C PRO A 326 16.00 21.78 -9.71
N THR A 327 16.58 22.97 -9.92
CA THR A 327 15.86 24.12 -10.49
C THR A 327 15.22 23.74 -11.82
N GLY A 328 13.95 24.12 -12.01
CA GLY A 328 13.19 23.80 -13.22
C GLY A 328 12.52 22.43 -13.20
N THR A 329 12.62 21.67 -12.11
CA THR A 329 11.82 20.46 -11.90
C THR A 329 10.34 20.78 -12.02
N ARG A 330 9.60 19.98 -12.80
CA ARG A 330 8.16 20.17 -12.98
C ARG A 330 7.41 19.74 -11.71
N TYR A 331 6.44 20.56 -11.31
CA TYR A 331 5.54 20.21 -10.22
C TYR A 331 4.61 19.05 -10.62
N GLY A 332 4.26 18.24 -9.62
CA GLY A 332 3.38 17.11 -9.78
C GLY A 332 3.37 16.24 -8.53
N ARG A 333 2.67 15.13 -8.61
CA ARG A 333 2.61 14.12 -7.57
C ARG A 333 3.21 12.81 -8.04
N VAL A 334 4.06 12.28 -7.16
CA VAL A 334 4.49 10.89 -7.18
C VAL A 334 3.91 10.23 -5.94
N ALA A 335 3.14 9.15 -6.15
CA ALA A 335 2.70 8.26 -5.08
C ALA A 335 3.16 6.85 -5.40
N ILE A 336 3.79 6.19 -4.44
CA ILE A 336 4.36 4.85 -4.65
C ILE A 336 3.68 3.88 -3.70
N VAL A 337 3.15 2.80 -4.25
CA VAL A 337 2.43 1.76 -3.52
C VAL A 337 3.31 0.53 -3.49
N ALA A 338 3.76 0.12 -2.31
CA ALA A 338 4.43 -1.16 -2.10
C ALA A 338 3.45 -2.12 -1.41
N TYR A 339 3.08 -3.20 -2.10
CA TYR A 339 1.92 -4.01 -1.71
C TYR A 339 2.20 -5.53 -1.73
N PRO A 340 1.50 -6.30 -0.86
CA PRO A 340 1.73 -7.74 -0.68
C PRO A 340 0.78 -8.55 -1.56
N LYS A 341 1.09 -8.75 -2.83
CA LYS A 341 0.23 -9.51 -3.74
C LYS A 341 0.12 -10.96 -3.28
N ARG A 342 -1.09 -11.42 -2.95
CA ARG A 342 -1.33 -12.74 -2.30
C ARG A 342 -0.67 -13.91 -3.02
N PHE A 343 -0.75 -13.94 -4.35
CA PHE A 343 -0.18 -15.03 -5.16
C PHE A 343 1.36 -15.07 -5.13
N LEU A 344 2.01 -13.96 -4.79
CA LEU A 344 3.46 -13.86 -4.67
C LEU A 344 3.91 -14.07 -3.22
N MET A 345 3.13 -13.59 -2.25
CA MET A 345 3.39 -13.82 -0.82
C MET A 345 3.09 -15.27 -0.40
N ARG A 346 2.14 -15.93 -1.08
CA ARG A 346 1.79 -17.35 -0.89
C ARG A 346 2.15 -18.15 -2.14
N LEU A 347 3.41 -18.10 -2.55
CA LEU A 347 3.84 -18.58 -3.85
C LEU A 347 3.63 -20.10 -3.99
N SER A 348 2.93 -20.54 -5.03
CA SER A 348 3.02 -21.93 -5.46
C SER A 348 4.26 -22.09 -6.34
N PRO A 349 5.23 -22.97 -5.99
CA PRO A 349 6.43 -23.15 -6.80
C PRO A 349 6.14 -23.65 -8.23
N SER A 350 4.99 -24.30 -8.48
CA SER A 350 4.60 -24.73 -9.83
C SER A 350 4.09 -23.59 -10.71
N ALA A 351 3.71 -22.45 -10.10
CA ALA A 351 3.23 -21.28 -10.81
C ALA A 351 4.38 -20.41 -11.35
N MET A 352 5.60 -20.59 -10.84
CA MET A 352 6.78 -19.86 -11.29
C MET A 352 7.14 -20.24 -12.72
N ARG A 353 7.51 -19.25 -13.55
CA ARG A 353 8.13 -19.49 -14.86
C ARG A 353 9.64 -19.68 -14.68
N PRO A 354 10.20 -20.90 -14.85
CA PRO A 354 11.60 -21.19 -14.52
C PRO A 354 12.59 -20.27 -15.22
N ALA A 355 12.39 -20.03 -16.53
CA ALA A 355 13.26 -19.19 -17.35
C ALA A 355 13.46 -17.76 -16.80
N HIS A 356 12.55 -17.26 -15.96
CA HIS A 356 12.62 -15.91 -15.39
C HIS A 356 12.93 -15.88 -13.89
N LEU A 357 12.56 -16.93 -13.14
CA LEU A 357 12.61 -16.93 -11.67
C LEU A 357 13.61 -17.94 -11.08
N GLU A 358 14.06 -18.92 -11.87
CA GLU A 358 15.09 -19.89 -11.46
C GLU A 358 16.45 -19.59 -12.11
N THR A 359 16.53 -18.55 -12.94
CA THR A 359 17.75 -18.06 -13.59
C THR A 359 18.16 -16.70 -13.00
N ASP A 360 19.35 -16.21 -13.35
CA ASP A 360 19.87 -14.94 -12.83
C ASP A 360 19.11 -13.71 -13.37
N ALA A 361 18.22 -13.90 -14.35
CA ALA A 361 17.26 -12.88 -14.75
C ALA A 361 16.41 -12.39 -13.56
N ALA A 362 16.19 -13.23 -12.54
CA ALA A 362 15.43 -12.89 -11.36
C ALA A 362 16.09 -11.80 -10.49
N LEU A 363 17.40 -11.52 -10.66
CA LEU A 363 18.09 -10.42 -9.99
C LEU A 363 17.42 -9.07 -10.26
N ALA A 364 16.82 -8.89 -11.44
CA ALA A 364 16.10 -7.67 -11.76
C ALA A 364 14.88 -7.42 -10.86
N HIS A 365 14.35 -8.46 -10.21
CA HIS A 365 13.31 -8.36 -9.20
C HIS A 365 13.85 -8.36 -7.76
N HIS A 366 14.82 -9.24 -7.48
CA HIS A 366 15.36 -9.45 -6.15
C HIS A 366 16.41 -8.43 -5.71
N GLY A 367 16.94 -7.62 -6.64
CA GLY A 367 17.94 -6.56 -6.40
C GLY A 367 19.34 -7.06 -6.05
N THR A 368 19.44 -8.12 -5.26
CA THR A 368 20.70 -8.66 -4.72
C THR A 368 20.77 -10.19 -4.88
N TRP A 369 21.99 -10.72 -4.97
CA TRP A 369 22.22 -12.16 -4.99
C TRP A 369 21.72 -12.87 -3.73
N ARG A 370 21.96 -12.30 -2.53
CA ARG A 370 21.48 -12.88 -1.27
C ARG A 370 19.97 -13.09 -1.28
N ASN A 371 19.20 -12.03 -1.52
CA ASN A 371 17.73 -12.12 -1.59
C ASN A 371 17.25 -13.17 -2.61
N MET A 372 17.90 -13.26 -3.78
CA MET A 372 17.56 -14.26 -4.80
C MET A 372 17.87 -15.69 -4.35
N GLN A 373 19.03 -15.92 -3.75
CA GLN A 373 19.47 -17.26 -3.32
C GLN A 373 18.68 -17.74 -2.10
N GLU A 374 18.38 -16.85 -1.16
CA GLU A 374 17.49 -17.13 -0.03
C GLU A 374 16.06 -17.45 -0.47
N PHE A 375 15.55 -16.76 -1.50
CA PHE A 375 14.29 -17.13 -2.14
C PHE A 375 14.36 -18.53 -2.76
N ARG A 376 15.42 -18.84 -3.53
CA ARG A 376 15.60 -20.16 -4.15
C ARG A 376 15.70 -21.28 -3.09
N LEU A 377 16.41 -21.04 -1.99
CA LEU A 377 16.48 -21.95 -0.85
C LEU A 377 15.09 -22.23 -0.27
N ARG A 378 14.30 -21.18 0.02
CA ARG A 378 12.94 -21.33 0.56
C ARG A 378 12.03 -22.08 -0.42
N VAL A 379 12.12 -21.81 -1.72
CA VAL A 379 11.37 -22.54 -2.75
C VAL A 379 11.75 -24.02 -2.77
N TYR A 380 13.05 -24.33 -2.68
CA TYR A 380 13.55 -25.70 -2.65
C TYR A 380 13.06 -26.44 -1.41
N VAL A 381 13.18 -25.84 -0.23
CA VAL A 381 12.67 -26.43 1.02
C VAL A 381 11.16 -26.65 0.91
N LYS A 382 10.38 -25.68 0.44
CA LYS A 382 8.94 -25.82 0.23
C LYS A 382 8.57 -27.00 -0.69
N ARG A 383 9.30 -27.17 -1.80
CA ARG A 383 9.10 -28.28 -2.76
C ARG A 383 9.48 -29.65 -2.17
N HIS A 384 10.52 -29.70 -1.34
CA HIS A 384 11.19 -30.95 -0.95
C HIS A 384 11.13 -31.26 0.55
N HIS A 385 10.37 -30.52 1.36
CA HIS A 385 10.35 -30.63 2.82
C HIS A 385 10.22 -32.09 3.32
N LYS A 386 9.32 -32.90 2.77
CA LYS A 386 9.16 -34.32 3.16
C LYS A 386 10.43 -35.13 2.97
N PHE A 387 11.13 -34.92 1.87
CA PHE A 387 12.39 -35.60 1.58
C PHE A 387 13.49 -35.10 2.53
N LEU A 388 13.62 -33.78 2.70
CA LEU A 388 14.64 -33.16 3.56
C LEU A 388 14.51 -33.59 5.02
N HIS A 389 13.28 -33.72 5.52
CA HIS A 389 12.97 -34.27 6.84
C HIS A 389 13.38 -35.74 6.95
N ALA A 390 13.03 -36.56 5.95
CA ALA A 390 13.38 -37.98 5.93
C ALA A 390 14.89 -38.25 5.84
N THR A 391 15.65 -37.35 5.20
CA THR A 391 17.12 -37.46 5.07
C THR A 391 17.88 -36.72 6.16
N HIS A 392 17.20 -36.06 7.10
CA HIS A 392 17.81 -35.22 8.13
C HIS A 392 18.82 -34.20 7.56
N THR A 393 18.47 -33.56 6.44
CA THR A 393 19.33 -32.57 5.80
C THR A 393 19.58 -31.39 6.74
N SER A 394 20.85 -31.04 6.96
CA SER A 394 21.20 -29.94 7.86
C SER A 394 21.05 -28.57 7.19
N ALA A 395 20.75 -27.53 7.97
CA ALA A 395 20.73 -26.14 7.50
C ALA A 395 22.08 -25.72 6.87
N ARG A 396 23.21 -26.20 7.41
CA ARG A 396 24.55 -25.96 6.85
C ARG A 396 24.71 -26.55 5.44
N THR A 397 24.16 -27.73 5.20
CA THR A 397 24.17 -28.35 3.87
C THR A 397 23.41 -27.48 2.88
N LEU A 398 22.21 -27.03 3.25
CA LEU A 398 21.39 -26.17 2.39
C LEU A 398 22.10 -24.85 2.03
N ILE A 399 22.63 -24.10 3.01
CA ILE A 399 23.27 -22.82 2.68
C ILE A 399 24.51 -23.00 1.79
N ASN A 400 25.21 -24.14 1.88
CA ASN A 400 26.31 -24.46 0.98
C ASN A 400 25.83 -24.71 -0.44
N ASP A 401 24.74 -25.46 -0.62
CA ASP A 401 24.14 -25.76 -1.93
C ASP A 401 23.61 -24.51 -2.65
N PHE A 402 23.19 -23.50 -1.89
CA PHE A 402 22.67 -22.22 -2.40
C PHE A 402 23.68 -21.05 -2.31
N SER A 403 24.96 -21.35 -2.06
CA SER A 403 26.02 -20.34 -2.04
C SER A 403 26.26 -19.71 -3.41
N TRP A 404 26.81 -18.48 -3.43
CA TRP A 404 27.16 -17.77 -4.66
C TRP A 404 28.55 -17.14 -4.54
N LEU A 405 29.10 -16.68 -5.67
CA LEU A 405 30.30 -15.84 -5.69
C LEU A 405 29.88 -14.38 -5.83
N ASN A 406 30.38 -13.50 -4.96
CA ASN A 406 30.17 -12.07 -5.09
C ASN A 406 31.06 -11.47 -6.21
N GLU A 407 30.94 -10.16 -6.45
CA GLU A 407 31.73 -9.48 -7.49
C GLU A 407 33.24 -9.56 -7.26
N GLY A 408 33.68 -9.73 -6.01
CA GLY A 408 35.08 -9.95 -5.63
C GLY A 408 35.56 -11.40 -5.77
N GLY A 409 34.68 -12.32 -6.19
CA GLY A 409 34.99 -13.76 -6.29
C GLY A 409 34.99 -14.49 -4.95
N GLU A 410 34.53 -13.86 -3.87
CA GLU A 410 34.39 -14.49 -2.56
C GLU A 410 33.07 -15.26 -2.48
N ARG A 411 33.10 -16.42 -1.82
CA ARG A 411 31.90 -17.23 -1.64
C ARG A 411 31.07 -16.69 -0.49
N GLU A 412 29.83 -16.35 -0.79
CA GLU A 412 28.81 -15.95 0.17
C GLU A 412 27.72 -17.00 0.28
N PHE A 413 26.98 -16.95 1.40
CA PHE A 413 26.00 -17.96 1.78
C PHE A 413 24.68 -17.29 2.19
N PRO A 414 23.54 -17.96 1.98
CA PRO A 414 22.28 -17.57 2.61
C PRO A 414 22.40 -17.50 4.13
N ASP A 415 21.53 -16.74 4.79
CA ASP A 415 21.44 -16.73 6.25
C ASP A 415 21.20 -18.16 6.80
N LEU A 416 22.03 -18.56 7.76
CA LEU A 416 21.93 -19.88 8.39
C LEU A 416 20.64 -20.04 9.18
N GLN A 417 20.22 -19.00 9.92
CA GLN A 417 18.98 -19.02 10.70
C GLN A 417 17.78 -19.15 9.79
N LEU A 418 17.78 -18.50 8.62
CA LEU A 418 16.73 -18.68 7.62
C LEU A 418 16.59 -20.15 7.19
N ALA A 419 17.71 -20.85 6.98
CA ALA A 419 17.69 -22.26 6.60
C ALA A 419 17.23 -23.17 7.76
N VAL A 420 17.55 -22.82 9.01
CA VAL A 420 17.03 -23.49 10.22
C VAL A 420 15.51 -23.34 10.28
N ASP A 421 15.02 -22.11 10.23
CA ASP A 421 13.61 -21.74 10.28
C ASP A 421 12.80 -22.40 9.15
N ALA A 422 13.36 -22.41 7.93
CA ALA A 422 12.71 -23.04 6.78
C ALA A 422 12.57 -24.55 6.96
N LEU A 423 13.60 -25.23 7.50
CA LEU A 423 13.51 -26.66 7.78
C LEU A 423 12.54 -26.96 8.93
N GLU A 424 12.57 -26.15 9.99
CA GLU A 424 11.73 -26.35 11.18
C GLU A 424 10.23 -26.22 10.84
N TRP A 425 9.84 -25.17 10.11
CA TRP A 425 8.42 -24.85 9.91
C TRP A 425 7.83 -25.40 8.61
N ALA A 426 8.64 -25.91 7.67
CA ALA A 426 8.13 -26.39 6.40
C ALA A 426 7.30 -27.66 6.53
N GLY A 427 6.01 -27.54 6.22
CA GLY A 427 5.03 -28.63 6.27
C GLY A 427 4.25 -28.68 7.58
N GLU A 428 4.58 -27.83 8.55
CA GLU A 428 3.90 -27.74 9.84
C GLU A 428 2.59 -26.92 9.74
N GLU A 429 1.64 -27.25 10.61
CA GLU A 429 0.41 -26.47 10.80
C GLU A 429 0.70 -25.18 11.58
N ASP A 430 0.07 -24.08 11.20
CA ASP A 430 0.26 -22.76 11.83
C ASP A 430 -1.10 -22.20 12.27
N TRP A 431 -1.53 -22.58 13.47
CA TRP A 431 -2.83 -22.20 14.01
C TRP A 431 -2.96 -20.69 14.24
N GLU A 432 -1.85 -20.01 14.57
CA GLU A 432 -1.82 -18.54 14.73
C GLU A 432 -2.12 -17.86 13.39
N TRP A 433 -1.56 -18.40 12.30
CA TRP A 433 -1.84 -17.94 10.95
C TRP A 433 -3.29 -18.21 10.50
N GLU A 434 -3.86 -19.35 10.86
CA GLU A 434 -5.26 -19.66 10.58
C GLU A 434 -6.20 -18.72 11.32
N GLU A 435 -5.95 -18.47 12.61
CA GLU A 435 -6.72 -17.53 13.43
C GLU A 435 -6.62 -16.11 12.86
N LEU A 436 -5.40 -15.64 12.53
CA LEU A 436 -5.18 -14.33 11.91
C LEU A 436 -5.92 -14.20 10.58
N ASN A 437 -5.84 -15.20 9.69
CA ASN A 437 -6.54 -15.17 8.40
C ASN A 437 -8.05 -15.11 8.56
N ALA A 438 -8.62 -15.93 9.46
CA ALA A 438 -10.05 -15.92 9.75
C ALA A 438 -10.49 -14.58 10.32
N ALA A 439 -9.64 -13.95 11.13
CA ALA A 439 -9.86 -12.65 11.72
C ALA A 439 -9.92 -11.54 10.63
N VAL A 440 -8.89 -11.43 9.79
CA VAL A 440 -8.82 -10.38 8.74
C VAL A 440 -9.88 -10.56 7.64
N GLU A 441 -10.35 -11.78 7.40
CA GLU A 441 -11.44 -12.03 6.45
C GLU A 441 -12.75 -11.37 6.88
N LYS A 442 -13.00 -11.23 8.19
CA LYS A 442 -14.24 -10.64 8.71
C LYS A 442 -14.31 -9.12 8.57
N ILE A 443 -13.18 -8.41 8.52
CA ILE A 443 -13.13 -6.94 8.49
C ILE A 443 -13.10 -6.36 7.07
N GLY A 444 -12.52 -7.08 6.11
CA GLY A 444 -12.41 -6.58 4.74
C GLY A 444 -13.76 -6.45 4.03
N CYS A 445 -13.78 -5.65 2.96
CA CYS A 445 -14.93 -5.55 2.05
C CYS A 445 -14.96 -6.70 1.01
N GLY A 446 -14.16 -7.76 1.17
CA GLY A 446 -14.03 -8.85 0.19
C GLY A 446 -13.55 -8.39 -1.20
N SER A 447 -13.46 -9.29 -2.19
CA SER A 447 -12.75 -8.99 -3.46
C SER A 447 -13.62 -8.44 -4.61
N LYS A 448 -14.93 -8.23 -4.40
CA LYS A 448 -15.87 -7.76 -5.44
C LYS A 448 -16.98 -6.91 -4.82
N PHE A 449 -17.24 -5.70 -5.33
CA PHE A 449 -18.42 -4.92 -4.93
C PHE A 449 -19.69 -5.42 -5.63
N PRO A 450 -20.88 -5.35 -5.00
CA PRO A 450 -22.13 -5.71 -5.64
C PRO A 450 -22.42 -4.78 -6.82
N ASN A 451 -22.78 -5.34 -7.98
CA ASN A 451 -23.40 -4.57 -9.06
C ASN A 451 -24.80 -4.13 -8.63
N VAL A 452 -25.18 -2.90 -8.95
CA VAL A 452 -26.54 -2.38 -8.74
C VAL A 452 -27.55 -3.28 -9.48
N LYS A 453 -28.57 -3.78 -8.77
CA LYS A 453 -29.65 -4.59 -9.36
C LYS A 453 -30.41 -3.76 -10.42
N GLY A 454 -30.44 -4.22 -11.67
CA GLY A 454 -31.31 -3.66 -12.72
C GLY A 454 -30.63 -3.33 -14.04
N GLN A 455 -29.30 -3.35 -14.13
CA GLN A 455 -28.58 -3.14 -15.39
C GLN A 455 -28.13 -4.46 -16.01
N THR A 456 -28.42 -4.64 -17.30
CA THR A 456 -27.95 -5.80 -18.09
C THR A 456 -26.43 -5.91 -18.04
N LYS A 457 -25.91 -7.15 -17.96
CA LYS A 457 -24.49 -7.47 -17.98
C LYS A 457 -23.80 -6.86 -19.21
N LYS A 458 -23.27 -5.63 -19.10
CA LYS A 458 -22.15 -5.18 -19.92
C LYS A 458 -20.90 -5.92 -19.44
N ALA A 459 -20.03 -6.27 -20.38
CA ALA A 459 -18.80 -7.02 -20.16
C ALA A 459 -18.05 -6.49 -18.91
N SER A 460 -17.96 -7.31 -17.86
CA SER A 460 -17.09 -7.10 -16.69
C SER A 460 -17.06 -5.63 -16.20
N THR A 461 -18.15 -5.13 -15.60
CA THR A 461 -18.12 -3.83 -14.92
C THR A 461 -17.14 -3.87 -13.76
N LYS A 462 -16.04 -3.13 -13.94
CA LYS A 462 -15.01 -2.84 -12.96
C LYS A 462 -15.60 -2.08 -11.76
N CYS A 463 -14.91 -2.13 -10.62
CA CYS A 463 -15.12 -1.21 -9.49
C CYS A 463 -15.12 0.24 -9.97
N GLY A 464 -15.90 1.14 -9.37
CA GLY A 464 -15.58 2.56 -9.42
C GLY A 464 -16.68 3.52 -9.85
N GLU A 465 -17.73 3.64 -9.04
CA GLU A 465 -18.40 4.93 -8.86
C GLU A 465 -18.55 5.15 -7.35
N GLU A 466 -17.91 6.20 -6.84
CA GLU A 466 -18.22 6.69 -5.50
C GLU A 466 -19.48 7.55 -5.55
N GLU A 467 -20.33 7.41 -4.54
CA GLU A 467 -21.54 8.21 -4.37
C GLU A 467 -21.19 9.39 -3.46
N TRP A 468 -21.45 10.60 -3.93
CA TRP A 468 -21.22 11.82 -3.15
C TRP A 468 -22.51 12.26 -2.48
N ILE A 469 -22.43 12.53 -1.18
CA ILE A 469 -23.57 13.05 -0.41
C ILE A 469 -23.20 14.38 0.24
N GLU A 470 -24.14 15.31 0.23
CA GLU A 470 -24.01 16.54 0.99
C GLU A 470 -24.21 16.25 2.47
N VAL A 471 -23.35 16.85 3.30
CA VAL A 471 -23.39 16.73 4.75
C VAL A 471 -23.51 18.11 5.34
N ASP A 472 -24.45 18.28 6.27
CA ASP A 472 -24.58 19.49 7.08
C ASP A 472 -23.36 19.58 8.01
N ALA A 473 -22.30 20.19 7.52
CA ALA A 473 -21.12 20.51 8.30
C ALA A 473 -21.33 21.84 9.03
N PRO A 474 -20.79 21.98 10.25
CA PRO A 474 -20.77 23.27 10.93
C PRO A 474 -20.08 24.32 10.07
N ALA A 475 -20.42 25.59 10.28
CA ALA A 475 -19.74 26.69 9.60
C ALA A 475 -18.23 26.61 9.89
N MET A 476 -17.42 27.00 8.90
CA MET A 476 -15.97 27.07 9.06
C MET A 476 -15.63 28.09 10.15
N ASP A 477 -15.27 27.59 11.33
CA ASP A 477 -14.82 28.39 12.46
C ASP A 477 -13.32 28.11 12.68
N GLU A 478 -12.49 29.16 12.63
CA GLU A 478 -11.05 29.02 12.86
C GLU A 478 -10.72 28.66 14.32
N SER A 479 -11.67 28.83 15.25
CA SER A 479 -11.54 28.36 16.63
C SER A 479 -11.76 26.86 16.78
N ASP A 480 -12.43 26.22 15.82
CA ASP A 480 -12.52 24.76 15.76
C ASP A 480 -11.16 24.20 15.30
N GLY A 481 -10.42 23.63 16.24
CA GLY A 481 -9.06 23.14 16.00
C GLY A 481 -8.97 22.17 14.80
N ILE A 482 -7.89 22.33 14.02
CA ILE A 482 -7.50 21.38 12.96
C ILE A 482 -6.79 20.20 13.64
N PRO A 483 -7.31 18.97 13.49
CA PRO A 483 -6.70 17.82 14.13
C PRO A 483 -5.27 17.61 13.62
N GLY A 484 -4.33 17.46 14.55
CA GLY A 484 -2.92 17.20 14.25
C GLY A 484 -2.11 18.43 13.83
N ALA A 485 -2.65 19.65 13.90
CA ALA A 485 -1.85 20.87 13.78
C ALA A 485 -1.00 21.04 15.05
N SER A 486 0.30 20.72 14.97
CA SER A 486 1.28 21.16 15.97
C SER A 486 1.51 22.65 15.79
N ILE A 487 1.21 23.46 16.82
CA ILE A 487 1.63 24.87 16.91
C ILE A 487 3.14 24.94 17.09
#